data_AF-A0A7U9QVY6-F1
#
_entry.id   AF-A0A7U9QVY6-F1
#
_cell.length_a   1.000
_cell.length_b   1.000
_cell.length_c   1.000
_cell.angle_alpha   90.00
_cell.angle_beta   90.00
_cell.angle_gamma   90.00
#
_symmetry.space_group_name_H-M   'P 1'
#
loop_
_entity.id
_entity.type
_entity.pdbx_description
1 polymer ?
#
loop_
_entity_poly.entity_id
_entity_poly.type
_entity_poly.pdbx_seq_one_letter_code
_entity_poly.pdbx_strand_id
1 'polypeptide(L)'
;MKNENTKNKNMKNLVNAALCLALCMVLPFLTGQIPQIGSALSPMHIPVLLCGFICGWPYGLAVGFLAPLLRFMLFGMPPIFPTGIAMAFELASYGVATGLLYKKLPKTIPNIYISLIVSMLAGRVVWGIVMSIIAGVSQVQFSLQLFLAGAFLNAVPGIICHLILIPVIVVSLQKAHYIGYEYYSAVNTDTLN
;
A
#
# COMPACT_ATOMS: atom_id res chain seq x y z
N MET A 1 2.10 -10.74 -33.47
CA MET A 1 2.20 -9.29 -33.16
C MET A 1 1.58 -8.85 -31.82
N LYS A 2 0.87 -9.71 -31.05
CA LYS A 2 0.30 -9.35 -29.72
C LYS A 2 1.32 -9.28 -28.56
N ASN A 3 2.60 -9.61 -28.79
CA ASN A 3 3.59 -9.84 -27.73
C ASN A 3 4.46 -8.62 -27.35
N GLU A 4 4.70 -7.67 -28.25
CA GLU A 4 5.56 -6.51 -27.95
C GLU A 4 4.86 -5.44 -27.10
N ASN A 5 3.57 -5.19 -27.35
CA ASN A 5 2.78 -4.24 -26.56
C ASN A 5 2.62 -4.68 -25.10
N THR A 6 2.48 -5.98 -24.85
CA THR A 6 2.36 -6.54 -23.49
C THR A 6 3.69 -6.48 -22.73
N LYS A 7 4.82 -6.75 -23.41
CA LYS A 7 6.16 -6.58 -22.82
C LYS A 7 6.41 -5.15 -22.38
N ASN A 8 6.11 -4.17 -23.23
CA ASN A 8 6.29 -2.76 -22.89
C ASN A 8 5.39 -2.30 -21.73
N LYS A 9 4.16 -2.82 -21.64
CA LYS A 9 3.25 -2.52 -20.54
C LYS A 9 3.72 -3.10 -19.20
N ASN A 10 4.20 -4.34 -19.20
CA ASN A 10 4.78 -4.97 -18.02
C ASN A 10 6.07 -4.26 -17.58
N MET A 11 6.90 -3.83 -18.52
CA MET A 11 8.12 -3.09 -18.23
C MET A 11 7.83 -1.72 -17.61
N LYS A 12 6.82 -1.00 -18.11
CA LYS A 12 6.35 0.26 -17.50
C LYS A 12 5.82 0.05 -16.07
N ASN A 13 5.03 -1.00 -15.84
CA ASN A 13 4.58 -1.34 -14.48
C ASN A 13 5.73 -1.68 -13.55
N LEU A 14 6.71 -2.43 -14.03
CA LEU A 14 7.87 -2.80 -13.23
C LEU A 14 8.68 -1.57 -12.83
N VAL A 15 8.89 -0.64 -13.75
CA VAL A 15 9.57 0.64 -13.48
C VAL A 15 8.78 1.49 -12.49
N ASN A 16 7.45 1.60 -12.66
CA ASN A 16 6.59 2.33 -11.74
C ASN A 16 6.57 1.69 -10.34
N ALA A 17 6.54 0.36 -10.25
CA ALA A 17 6.61 -0.36 -8.99
C ALA A 17 7.97 -0.16 -8.30
N ALA A 18 9.08 -0.17 -9.07
CA ALA A 18 10.40 0.14 -8.56
C ALA A 18 10.51 1.60 -8.08
N LEU A 19 9.88 2.54 -8.80
CA LEU A 19 9.80 3.94 -8.38
C LEU A 19 9.00 4.08 -7.06
N CYS A 20 7.85 3.42 -6.94
CA CYS A 20 7.07 3.40 -5.70
C CYS A 20 7.86 2.77 -4.55
N LEU A 21 8.62 1.71 -4.80
CA LEU A 21 9.50 1.08 -3.82
C LEU A 21 10.62 2.04 -3.39
N ALA A 22 11.24 2.76 -4.33
CA ALA A 22 12.23 3.79 -4.02
C ALA A 22 11.61 4.94 -3.20
N LEU A 23 10.38 5.36 -3.52
CA LEU A 23 9.65 6.35 -2.73
C LEU A 23 9.38 5.85 -1.30
N CYS A 24 9.05 4.57 -1.10
CA CYS A 24 8.94 3.97 0.24
C CYS A 24 10.26 4.07 1.04
N MET A 25 11.41 4.08 0.37
CA MET A 25 12.71 4.26 1.03
C MET A 25 13.00 5.72 1.34
N VAL A 26 12.71 6.64 0.40
CA VAL A 26 13.07 8.06 0.52
C VAL A 26 12.12 8.83 1.44
N LEU A 27 10.80 8.63 1.33
CA LEU A 27 9.81 9.40 2.09
C LEU A 27 10.03 9.35 3.61
N PRO A 28 10.33 8.18 4.22
CA PRO A 28 10.51 8.15 5.66
C PRO A 28 11.80 8.83 6.14
N PHE A 29 12.76 9.18 5.26
CA PHE A 29 13.86 10.08 5.62
C PHE A 29 13.39 11.52 5.79
N LEU A 30 12.48 11.97 4.94
CA LEU A 30 11.94 13.34 4.99
C LEU A 30 11.09 13.55 6.25
N THR A 31 10.29 12.55 6.63
CA THR A 31 9.48 12.61 7.86
C THR A 31 10.24 12.14 9.10
N GLY A 32 11.41 11.52 8.92
CA GLY A 32 12.24 10.99 10.01
C GLY A 32 12.89 12.06 10.88
N GLN A 33 12.95 13.31 10.41
CA GLN A 33 13.43 14.45 11.21
C GLN A 33 12.49 14.80 12.39
N ILE A 34 11.21 14.38 12.33
CA ILE A 34 10.26 14.52 13.43
C ILE A 34 9.60 13.15 13.68
N PRO A 35 10.18 12.29 14.53
CA PRO A 35 9.74 10.90 14.73
C PRO A 35 8.26 10.75 15.12
N GLN A 36 7.72 11.73 15.83
CA GLN A 36 6.31 11.81 16.23
C GLN A 36 5.39 11.99 15.01
N ILE A 37 5.80 12.85 14.06
CA ILE A 37 5.06 13.07 12.81
C ILE A 37 5.26 11.90 11.85
N GLY A 38 6.47 11.34 11.75
CA GLY A 38 6.74 10.18 10.90
C GLY A 38 5.97 8.92 11.30
N SER A 39 5.86 8.65 12.61
CA SER A 39 5.07 7.50 13.11
C SER A 39 3.57 7.72 12.93
N ALA A 40 3.09 8.96 13.07
CA ALA A 40 1.70 9.32 12.88
C ALA A 40 1.28 9.32 11.39
N LEU A 41 2.17 9.78 10.49
CA LEU A 41 1.88 9.89 9.05
C LEU A 41 2.09 8.59 8.28
N SER A 42 2.78 7.59 8.84
CA SER A 42 3.00 6.28 8.20
C SER A 42 3.44 6.40 6.72
N PRO A 43 4.54 7.14 6.43
CA PRO A 43 4.94 7.60 5.10
C PRO A 43 5.09 6.49 4.05
N MET A 44 5.34 5.24 4.47
CA MET A 44 5.47 4.09 3.56
C MET A 44 4.12 3.58 3.02
N HIS A 45 3.00 3.95 3.63
CA HIS A 45 1.69 3.51 3.17
C HIS A 45 1.28 4.24 1.89
N ILE A 46 1.68 5.51 1.75
CA ILE A 46 1.32 6.36 0.59
C ILE A 46 1.79 5.72 -0.73
N PRO A 47 3.08 5.38 -0.91
CA PRO A 47 3.55 4.88 -2.19
C PRO A 47 3.06 3.45 -2.47
N VAL A 48 2.76 2.65 -1.44
CA VAL A 48 2.18 1.30 -1.62
C VAL A 48 0.73 1.37 -2.08
N LEU A 49 -0.09 2.21 -1.44
CA LEU A 49 -1.48 2.44 -1.87
C LEU A 49 -1.50 2.97 -3.31
N LEU A 50 -0.62 3.93 -3.61
CA LEU A 50 -0.48 4.47 -4.96
C LEU A 50 -0.01 3.41 -5.98
N CYS A 51 0.93 2.55 -5.60
CA CYS A 51 1.37 1.42 -6.43
C CYS A 51 0.22 0.47 -6.76
N GLY A 52 -0.68 0.21 -5.79
CA GLY A 52 -1.89 -0.58 -6.02
C GLY A 52 -2.82 0.05 -7.05
N PHE A 53 -3.03 1.38 -6.97
CA PHE A 53 -3.84 2.12 -7.95
C PHE A 53 -3.21 2.17 -9.36
N ILE A 54 -1.89 2.35 -9.46
CA ILE A 54 -1.19 2.54 -10.74
C ILE A 54 -0.83 1.20 -11.41
N CYS A 55 -0.20 0.30 -10.67
CA CYS A 55 0.37 -0.94 -11.21
C CYS A 55 -0.54 -2.16 -11.02
N GLY A 56 -1.54 -2.06 -10.14
CA GLY A 56 -2.47 -3.13 -9.81
C GLY A 56 -2.02 -4.01 -8.64
N TRP A 57 -2.89 -4.98 -8.30
CA TRP A 57 -2.72 -5.82 -7.10
C TRP A 57 -1.42 -6.66 -7.04
N PRO A 58 -0.86 -7.25 -8.12
CA PRO A 58 0.32 -8.12 -7.97
C PRO A 58 1.59 -7.31 -7.68
N TYR A 59 1.71 -6.12 -8.29
CA TYR A 59 2.82 -5.20 -8.02
C TYR A 59 2.63 -4.52 -6.65
N GLY A 60 1.40 -4.13 -6.30
CA GLY A 60 1.09 -3.58 -4.97
C GLY A 60 1.40 -4.57 -3.83
N LEU A 61 1.11 -5.86 -4.01
CA LEU A 61 1.49 -6.92 -3.08
C LEU A 61 3.02 -7.01 -2.96
N ALA A 62 3.72 -7.14 -4.09
CA ALA A 62 5.16 -7.30 -4.10
C ALA A 62 5.87 -6.10 -3.44
N VAL A 63 5.50 -4.87 -3.82
CA VAL A 63 6.08 -3.66 -3.25
C VAL A 63 5.69 -3.51 -1.78
N GLY A 64 4.43 -3.78 -1.40
CA GLY A 64 3.96 -3.69 -0.03
C GLY A 64 4.66 -4.66 0.92
N PHE A 65 4.91 -5.89 0.47
CA PHE A 65 5.64 -6.89 1.25
C PHE A 65 7.14 -6.60 1.30
N LEU A 66 7.76 -6.26 0.16
CA LEU A 66 9.21 -6.07 0.08
C LEU A 66 9.67 -4.75 0.71
N ALA A 67 8.85 -3.69 0.69
CA ALA A 67 9.28 -2.37 1.15
C ALA A 67 9.73 -2.35 2.62
N PRO A 68 8.97 -2.89 3.60
CA PRO A 68 9.41 -2.89 5.01
C PRO A 68 10.63 -3.79 5.24
N LEU A 69 10.67 -4.96 4.58
CA LEU A 69 11.80 -5.90 4.68
C LEU A 69 13.10 -5.28 4.15
N LEU A 70 13.04 -4.68 2.96
CA LEU A 70 14.19 -4.09 2.31
C LEU A 70 14.67 -2.85 3.07
N ARG A 71 13.74 -2.05 3.62
CA ARG A 71 14.09 -0.91 4.46
C ARG A 71 14.79 -1.35 5.75
N PHE A 72 14.32 -2.40 6.41
CA PHE A 72 15.02 -2.93 7.58
C PHE A 72 16.42 -3.44 7.24
N MET A 73 16.57 -4.15 6.12
CA MET A 73 17.88 -4.67 5.69
C MET A 73 18.88 -3.54 5.41
N LEU A 74 18.41 -2.41 4.88
CA LEU A 74 19.27 -1.27 4.52
C LEU A 74 19.54 -0.30 5.67
N PHE A 75 18.54 -0.06 6.53
CA PHE A 75 18.59 1.02 7.53
C PHE A 75 18.37 0.55 8.97
N GLY A 76 18.14 -0.74 9.20
CA GLY A 76 17.89 -1.32 10.53
C GLY A 76 16.56 -0.92 11.17
N MET A 77 15.72 -0.13 10.49
CA MET A 77 14.44 0.38 10.99
C MET A 77 13.35 0.25 9.92
N PRO A 78 12.11 -0.15 10.27
CA PRO A 78 11.60 -0.51 11.60
C PRO A 78 12.02 -1.94 12.02
N PRO A 79 12.10 -2.26 13.34
CA PRO A 79 12.50 -3.59 13.83
C PRO A 79 11.71 -4.70 13.14
N ILE A 80 12.38 -5.68 12.52
CA ILE A 80 11.70 -6.78 11.81
C ILE A 80 10.71 -7.49 12.73
N PHE A 81 11.11 -7.72 13.97
CA PHE A 81 10.31 -8.41 14.96
C PHE A 81 10.00 -7.46 16.13
N PRO A 82 8.74 -7.26 16.53
CA PRO A 82 7.49 -7.79 15.96
C PRO A 82 6.84 -6.92 14.86
N THR A 83 7.24 -5.66 14.71
CA THR A 83 6.50 -4.66 13.93
C THR A 83 6.74 -4.72 12.42
N GLY A 84 7.95 -5.04 11.97
CA GLY A 84 8.30 -5.09 10.54
C GLY A 84 7.56 -6.19 9.77
N ILE A 85 7.40 -7.37 10.37
CA ILE A 85 6.62 -8.46 9.77
C ILE A 85 5.14 -8.09 9.70
N ALA A 86 4.55 -7.62 10.80
CA ALA A 86 3.15 -7.17 10.82
C ALA A 86 2.89 -6.06 9.77
N MET A 87 3.83 -5.12 9.64
CA MET A 87 3.79 -4.05 8.67
C MET A 87 3.91 -4.55 7.22
N ALA A 88 4.76 -5.56 6.95
CA ALA A 88 4.87 -6.15 5.61
C ALA A 88 3.55 -6.78 5.15
N PHE A 89 2.87 -7.52 6.04
CA PHE A 89 1.56 -8.09 5.73
C PHE A 89 0.47 -7.02 5.61
N GLU A 90 0.51 -5.99 6.47
CA GLU A 90 -0.39 -4.84 6.39
C GLU A 90 -0.26 -4.12 5.04
N LEU A 91 0.95 -3.71 4.64
CA LEU A 91 1.16 -2.99 3.39
C LEU A 91 0.90 -3.87 2.17
N ALA A 92 1.24 -5.17 2.22
CA ALA A 92 0.86 -6.10 1.17
C ALA A 92 -0.66 -6.14 0.99
N SER A 93 -1.42 -6.21 2.09
CA SER A 93 -2.88 -6.21 2.04
C SER A 93 -3.45 -4.89 1.49
N TYR A 94 -2.84 -3.74 1.81
CA TYR A 94 -3.20 -2.45 1.24
C TYR A 94 -2.99 -2.40 -0.27
N GLY A 95 -1.84 -2.84 -0.76
CA GLY A 95 -1.54 -2.91 -2.19
C GLY A 95 -2.48 -3.84 -2.96
N VAL A 96 -2.85 -4.98 -2.35
CA VAL A 96 -3.82 -5.92 -2.92
C VAL A 96 -5.23 -5.32 -2.93
N ALA A 97 -5.70 -4.79 -1.81
CA ALA A 97 -7.05 -4.28 -1.66
C ALA A 97 -7.29 -3.08 -2.57
N THR A 98 -6.38 -2.10 -2.61
CA THR A 98 -6.46 -0.96 -3.53
C THR A 98 -6.41 -1.41 -4.99
N GLY A 99 -5.48 -2.30 -5.36
CA GLY A 99 -5.37 -2.79 -6.72
C GLY A 99 -6.57 -3.63 -7.19
N LEU A 100 -7.23 -4.36 -6.28
CA LEU A 100 -8.40 -5.17 -6.60
C LEU A 100 -9.69 -4.34 -6.64
N LEU A 101 -9.90 -3.45 -5.67
CA LEU A 101 -11.08 -2.58 -5.62
C LEU A 101 -11.06 -1.56 -6.75
N TYR A 102 -9.91 -0.95 -7.05
CA TYR A 102 -9.79 -0.02 -8.17
C TYR A 102 -10.04 -0.68 -9.53
N LYS A 103 -9.74 -1.98 -9.63
CA LYS A 103 -10.00 -2.80 -10.81
C LYS A 103 -11.48 -3.20 -10.95
N LYS A 104 -12.16 -3.44 -9.83
CA LYS A 104 -13.59 -3.85 -9.80
C LYS A 104 -14.56 -2.67 -9.81
N LEU A 105 -14.18 -1.52 -9.25
CA LEU A 105 -15.06 -0.37 -9.09
C LEU A 105 -14.94 0.62 -10.26
N PRO A 106 -16.04 1.33 -10.60
CA PRO A 106 -16.00 2.45 -11.54
C PRO A 106 -14.98 3.49 -11.07
N LYS A 107 -14.18 4.06 -11.98
CA LYS A 107 -13.09 5.01 -11.69
C LYS A 107 -13.59 6.43 -11.35
N THR A 108 -14.66 6.53 -10.57
CA THR A 108 -15.22 7.80 -10.08
C THR A 108 -14.51 8.23 -8.80
N ILE A 109 -14.47 9.55 -8.55
CA ILE A 109 -13.89 10.13 -7.33
C ILE A 109 -14.40 9.43 -6.05
N PRO A 110 -15.71 9.18 -5.86
CA PRO A 110 -16.22 8.54 -4.65
C PRO A 110 -15.69 7.12 -4.46
N ASN A 111 -15.51 6.37 -5.54
CA ASN A 111 -15.04 4.99 -5.48
C ASN A 111 -13.55 4.88 -5.15
N ILE A 112 -12.75 5.90 -5.48
CA ILE A 112 -11.36 6.00 -5.03
C ILE A 112 -11.33 6.13 -3.51
N TYR A 113 -12.17 7.00 -2.94
CA TYR A 113 -12.31 7.12 -1.49
C TYR A 113 -12.78 5.82 -0.84
N ILE A 114 -13.79 5.15 -1.39
CA ILE A 114 -14.27 3.87 -0.88
C ILE A 114 -13.16 2.81 -0.94
N SER A 115 -12.45 2.71 -2.06
CA SER A 115 -11.34 1.77 -2.23
C SER A 115 -10.24 2.01 -1.20
N LEU A 116 -9.93 3.28 -0.94
CA LEU A 116 -8.93 3.69 0.01
C LEU A 116 -9.34 3.32 1.44
N ILE A 117 -10.55 3.69 1.86
CA ILE A 117 -11.08 3.39 3.20
C ILE A 117 -11.14 1.88 3.42
N VAL A 118 -11.69 1.12 2.48
CA VAL A 118 -11.79 -0.34 2.58
C VAL A 118 -10.39 -0.97 2.65
N SER A 119 -9.44 -0.47 1.85
CA SER A 119 -8.06 -0.96 1.92
C SER A 119 -7.46 -0.73 3.30
N MET A 120 -7.59 0.49 3.85
CA MET A 120 -7.08 0.85 5.17
C MET A 120 -7.66 -0.02 6.26
N LEU A 121 -8.97 -0.25 6.24
CA LEU A 121 -9.60 -1.13 7.22
C LEU A 121 -9.10 -2.57 7.07
N ALA A 122 -9.00 -3.08 5.84
CA ALA A 122 -8.53 -4.44 5.58
C ALA A 122 -7.11 -4.66 6.12
N GLY A 123 -6.18 -3.74 5.87
CA GLY A 123 -4.82 -3.91 6.39
C GLY A 123 -4.67 -3.68 7.87
N ARG A 124 -5.52 -2.85 8.51
CA ARG A 124 -5.56 -2.79 9.99
C ARG A 124 -6.05 -4.11 10.59
N VAL A 125 -7.01 -4.78 9.96
CA VAL A 125 -7.46 -6.12 10.36
C VAL A 125 -6.32 -7.14 10.20
N VAL A 126 -5.63 -7.13 9.05
CA VAL A 126 -4.48 -8.02 8.80
C VAL A 126 -3.35 -7.75 9.79
N TRP A 127 -3.02 -6.49 10.05
CA TRP A 127 -2.02 -6.09 11.04
C TRP A 127 -2.36 -6.64 12.44
N GLY A 128 -3.62 -6.49 12.86
CA GLY A 128 -4.11 -7.02 14.14
C GLY A 128 -4.01 -8.52 14.26
N ILE A 129 -4.37 -9.25 13.21
CA ILE A 129 -4.28 -10.72 13.16
C ILE A 129 -2.82 -11.18 13.21
N VAL A 130 -1.94 -10.56 12.41
CA VAL A 130 -0.53 -10.94 12.40
C VAL A 130 0.14 -10.62 13.72
N MET A 131 -0.17 -9.46 14.30
CA MET A 131 0.39 -9.05 15.60
C MET A 131 -0.12 -9.93 16.75
N SER A 132 -1.39 -10.37 16.72
CA SER A 132 -1.91 -11.31 17.73
C SER A 132 -1.25 -12.69 17.63
N ILE A 133 -0.99 -13.18 16.42
CA ILE A 133 -0.22 -14.42 16.21
C ILE A 133 1.22 -14.25 16.73
N ILE A 134 1.88 -13.15 16.38
CA ILE A 134 3.26 -12.87 16.81
C ILE A 134 3.35 -12.78 18.34
N ALA A 135 2.40 -12.13 18.99
CA ALA A 135 2.34 -12.00 20.45
C ALA A 135 1.89 -13.29 21.17
N GLY A 136 1.20 -14.20 20.47
CA GLY A 136 0.93 -15.53 20.99
C GLY A 136 2.16 -16.43 20.98
N VAL A 137 3.03 -16.27 19.96
CA VAL A 137 4.25 -17.07 19.79
C VAL A 137 5.46 -16.47 20.53
N SER A 138 5.46 -15.16 20.73
CA SER A 138 6.53 -14.41 21.38
C SER A 138 5.96 -13.78 22.64
N GLN A 139 6.62 -13.87 23.78
CA GLN A 139 6.20 -13.29 25.08
C GLN A 139 6.14 -11.74 25.10
N VAL A 140 5.86 -11.12 23.95
CA VAL A 140 5.62 -9.69 23.77
C VAL A 140 4.24 -9.37 24.35
N GLN A 141 4.18 -8.39 25.26
CA GLN A 141 2.92 -7.95 25.85
C GLN A 141 2.07 -7.20 24.82
N PHE A 142 1.28 -7.93 24.04
CA PHE A 142 0.27 -7.35 23.18
C PHE A 142 -1.09 -7.46 23.87
N SER A 143 -1.51 -6.36 24.52
CA SER A 143 -2.86 -6.26 25.05
C SER A 143 -3.82 -5.75 23.98
N LEU A 144 -5.12 -6.04 24.13
CA LEU A 144 -6.16 -5.41 23.32
C LEU A 144 -6.12 -3.88 23.40
N GLN A 145 -5.59 -3.30 24.48
CA GLN A 145 -5.40 -1.84 24.58
C GLN A 145 -4.28 -1.34 23.65
N LEU A 146 -3.16 -2.07 23.53
CA LEU A 146 -2.11 -1.72 22.56
C LEU A 146 -2.60 -1.90 21.12
N PHE A 147 -3.42 -2.91 20.86
CA PHE A 147 -4.07 -3.06 19.57
C PHE A 147 -4.98 -1.89 19.25
N LEU A 148 -5.88 -1.49 20.17
CA LEU A 148 -6.77 -0.34 19.96
C LEU A 148 -5.98 0.98 19.82
N ALA A 149 -4.93 1.17 20.63
CA ALA A 149 -4.09 2.35 20.55
C ALA A 149 -3.30 2.41 19.23
N GLY A 150 -2.76 1.29 18.75
CA GLY A 150 -2.06 1.19 17.48
C GLY A 150 -2.99 1.33 16.27
N ALA A 151 -4.10 0.61 16.27
CA ALA A 151 -5.03 0.52 15.14
C ALA A 151 -5.91 1.77 14.98
N PHE A 152 -6.23 2.47 16.08
CA PHE A 152 -7.11 3.66 16.04
C PHE A 152 -6.37 4.95 16.42
N LEU A 153 -5.77 5.05 17.61
CA LEU A 153 -5.21 6.33 18.09
C LEU A 153 -4.01 6.79 17.27
N ASN A 154 -3.07 5.89 16.96
CA ASN A 154 -1.90 6.19 16.14
C ASN A 154 -2.21 6.25 14.64
N ALA A 155 -3.31 5.61 14.21
CA ALA A 155 -3.68 5.53 12.81
C ALA A 155 -4.46 6.75 12.31
N VAL A 156 -5.21 7.43 13.17
CA VAL A 156 -6.08 8.56 12.79
C VAL A 156 -5.34 9.67 12.03
N PRO A 157 -4.17 10.18 12.48
CA PRO A 157 -3.47 11.23 11.76
C PRO A 157 -3.04 10.78 10.35
N GLY A 158 -2.55 9.54 10.23
CA GLY A 158 -2.14 8.95 8.96
C GLY A 158 -3.31 8.73 8.02
N ILE A 159 -4.46 8.24 8.52
CA ILE A 159 -5.68 8.05 7.74
C ILE A 159 -6.17 9.38 7.17
N ILE A 160 -6.20 10.45 7.98
CA ILE A 160 -6.60 11.79 7.52
C ILE A 160 -5.65 12.27 6.42
N CYS A 161 -4.34 12.13 6.61
CA CYS A 161 -3.36 12.54 5.60
C CYS A 161 -3.53 11.76 4.30
N HIS A 162 -3.67 10.43 4.39
CA HIS A 162 -3.86 9.59 3.22
C HIS A 162 -5.16 9.90 2.48
N LEU A 163 -6.26 10.17 3.19
CA LEU A 163 -7.55 10.53 2.61
C LEU A 163 -7.50 11.85 1.84
N ILE A 164 -6.63 12.78 2.20
CA ILE A 164 -6.44 14.02 1.46
C ILE A 164 -5.44 13.81 0.32
N LEU A 165 -4.29 13.21 0.61
CA LEU A 165 -3.16 13.17 -0.31
C LEU A 165 -3.35 12.16 -1.45
N ILE A 166 -3.82 10.94 -1.16
CA ILE A 166 -3.95 9.87 -2.17
C ILE A 166 -4.94 10.26 -3.27
N PRO A 167 -6.18 10.70 -2.97
CA PRO A 167 -7.14 11.04 -4.02
C PRO A 167 -6.66 12.22 -4.88
N VAL A 168 -6.01 13.22 -4.27
CA VAL A 168 -5.43 14.35 -5.03
C VAL A 168 -4.37 13.85 -6.03
N ILE A 169 -3.45 12.98 -5.60
CA ILE A 169 -2.43 12.41 -6.48
C ILE A 169 -3.08 11.58 -7.60
N VAL A 170 -4.01 10.68 -7.26
CA VAL A 170 -4.68 9.81 -8.25
C VAL A 170 -5.46 10.64 -9.26
N VAL A 171 -6.18 11.68 -8.83
CA VAL A 171 -6.94 12.58 -9.71
C VAL A 171 -6.02 13.41 -10.59
N SER A 172 -4.93 13.94 -10.07
CA SER A 172 -3.92 14.65 -10.87
C SER A 172 -3.30 13.73 -11.92
N LEU A 173 -3.00 12.48 -11.58
CA LEU A 173 -2.48 11.49 -12.51
C LEU A 173 -3.51 11.06 -13.58
N GLN A 174 -4.80 11.01 -13.22
CA GLN A 174 -5.90 10.82 -14.18
C GLN A 174 -6.01 12.01 -15.14
N LYS A 175 -5.98 13.25 -14.62
CA LYS A 175 -6.03 14.48 -15.42
C LYS A 175 -4.82 14.63 -16.34
N ALA A 176 -3.65 14.15 -15.91
CA ALA A 176 -2.44 14.12 -16.71
C ALA A 176 -2.42 13.00 -17.78
N HIS A 177 -3.51 12.23 -17.95
CA HIS A 177 -3.61 11.08 -18.86
C HIS A 177 -2.55 9.98 -18.63
N TYR A 178 -1.81 10.04 -17.52
CA TYR A 178 -0.72 9.11 -17.20
C TYR A 178 -1.27 7.74 -16.77
N ILE A 179 -2.42 7.76 -16.10
CA ILE A 179 -3.23 6.58 -15.82
C ILE A 179 -4.37 6.60 -16.83
N GLY A 180 -4.07 6.23 -18.07
CA GLY A 180 -5.08 6.09 -19.13
C GLY A 180 -6.20 5.14 -18.69
N TYR A 181 -7.43 5.47 -19.07
CA TYR A 181 -8.62 4.64 -18.86
C TYR A 181 -8.43 3.17 -19.35
N GLU A 182 -7.43 2.92 -20.21
CA GLU A 182 -7.03 1.65 -20.84
C GLU A 182 -6.31 0.61 -19.96
N TYR A 183 -6.12 0.84 -18.66
CA TYR A 183 -5.30 -0.09 -17.88
C TYR A 183 -5.94 -1.45 -17.52
N TYR A 184 -7.22 -1.69 -17.85
CA TYR A 184 -7.90 -2.92 -17.44
C TYR A 184 -8.54 -3.79 -18.54
N SER A 185 -8.41 -3.45 -19.83
CA SER A 185 -8.83 -4.35 -20.93
C SER A 185 -7.92 -5.58 -21.12
N ALA A 186 -7.19 -6.00 -20.09
CA ALA A 186 -6.32 -7.18 -20.11
C ALA A 186 -6.57 -8.14 -18.94
N VAL A 187 -7.77 -8.11 -18.34
CA VAL A 187 -8.39 -9.41 -18.06
C VAL A 187 -9.09 -9.81 -19.33
N ASN A 188 -8.33 -10.49 -20.18
CA ASN A 188 -8.93 -11.40 -21.13
C ASN A 188 -9.60 -12.48 -20.26
N THR A 189 -10.89 -12.30 -19.99
CA THR A 189 -11.81 -13.43 -20.03
C THR A 189 -11.74 -14.00 -21.44
N ASP A 190 -10.68 -14.76 -21.73
CA ASP A 190 -10.74 -15.81 -22.75
C ASP A 190 -11.47 -17.01 -22.11
N THR A 191 -12.74 -16.79 -21.78
CA THR A 191 -13.83 -17.74 -21.47
C THR A 191 -15.03 -16.81 -21.27
N LEU A 192 -16.01 -16.66 -22.16
CA LEU A 192 -16.79 -17.68 -22.85
C LEU A 192 -17.39 -17.08 -24.13
N ASN A 193 -17.01 -17.63 -25.29
CA ASN A 193 -17.90 -17.90 -26.41
C ASN A 193 -17.74 -19.39 -26.70
#